data_AF-A0A7C0U2X5-F1
#
_entry.id   AF-A0A7C0U2X5-F1
#
_cell.length_a   1.000
_cell.length_b   1.000
_cell.length_c   1.000
_cell.angle_alpha   90.00
_cell.angle_beta   90.00
_cell.angle_gamma   90.00
#
_symmetry.space_group_name_H-M   'P 1'
#
loop_
_entity.id
_entity.type
_entity.pdbx_description
1 polymer ?
#
loop_
_entity_poly.entity_id
_entity_poly.type
_entity_poly.pdbx_seq_one_letter_code
_entity_poly.pdbx_strand_id
1 'polypeptide(L)'
;MFRRTMRINYLFIFLIVLLLPLNVRAKRPDVLISFIEAKPMVTDWTGNRIFAVKARVQNLERDGKVTIILQALDGEGFEIGTVTLSGYLEFGEEKELSGSGYVFGS
;
A
#
# COMPACT_ATOMS: atom_id res chain seq x y z
N MET A 1 -59.49 6.44 14.85
CA MET A 1 -58.85 5.11 14.74
C MET A 1 -57.59 5.27 13.89
N PHE A 2 -56.43 5.28 14.54
CA PHE A 2 -55.11 5.63 13.98
C PHE A 2 -54.61 4.59 12.98
N ARG A 3 -54.56 4.92 11.68
CA ARG A 3 -53.93 4.05 10.66
C ARG A 3 -53.42 4.82 9.44
N ARG A 4 -52.70 5.93 9.66
CA ARG A 4 -52.04 6.68 8.57
C ARG A 4 -50.60 7.15 8.84
N THR A 5 -50.03 6.82 10.00
CA THR A 5 -48.73 7.37 10.42
C THR A 5 -47.53 6.43 10.19
N MET A 6 -47.76 5.11 9.96
CA MET A 6 -46.65 4.15 9.84
C MET A 6 -45.98 4.10 8.45
N ARG A 7 -46.64 4.52 7.36
CA ARG A 7 -46.07 4.42 6.01
C ARG A 7 -44.97 5.46 5.72
N ILE A 8 -45.03 6.61 6.37
CA ILE A 8 -44.09 7.72 6.16
C ILE A 8 -42.72 7.40 6.80
N ASN A 9 -42.69 6.68 7.93
CA ASN A 9 -41.44 6.35 8.62
C ASN A 9 -40.54 5.40 7.81
N TYR A 10 -41.10 4.39 7.13
CA TYR A 10 -40.29 3.47 6.32
C TYR A 10 -39.70 4.13 5.08
N LEU A 11 -40.43 5.08 4.47
CA LEU A 11 -39.95 5.83 3.30
C LEU A 11 -38.76 6.72 3.69
N PHE A 12 -38.84 7.33 4.88
CA PHE A 12 -37.77 8.17 5.42
C PHE A 12 -36.52 7.36 5.78
N ILE A 13 -36.70 6.19 6.39
CA ILE A 13 -35.60 5.26 6.68
C ILE A 13 -34.95 4.76 5.39
N PHE A 14 -35.75 4.37 4.39
CA PHE A 14 -35.24 3.94 3.08
C PHE A 14 -34.44 5.04 2.38
N LEU A 15 -34.89 6.30 2.44
CA LEU A 15 -34.18 7.44 1.86
C LEU A 15 -32.84 7.72 2.56
N ILE A 16 -32.79 7.62 3.88
CA ILE A 16 -31.55 7.78 4.66
C ILE A 16 -30.56 6.66 4.33
N VAL A 17 -31.02 5.40 4.24
CA VAL A 17 -30.19 4.24 3.87
C VAL A 17 -29.69 4.32 2.43
N LEU A 18 -30.46 4.91 1.51
CA LEU A 18 -30.05 5.13 0.12
C LEU A 18 -29.00 6.25 -0.02
N LEU A 19 -29.00 7.24 0.88
CA LEU A 19 -28.05 8.36 0.88
C LEU A 19 -26.77 8.08 1.66
N LEU A 20 -26.78 7.12 2.59
CA LEU A 20 -25.65 6.75 3.43
C LEU A 20 -24.41 6.17 2.69
N PRO A 21 -24.51 5.38 1.61
CA PRO A 21 -23.32 4.77 1.00
C PRO A 21 -22.51 5.71 0.10
N LEU A 22 -22.95 6.95 -0.16
CA LEU A 22 -22.26 7.86 -1.09
C LEU A 22 -21.00 8.53 -0.51
N ASN A 23 -20.78 8.44 0.81
CA ASN A 23 -19.64 9.11 1.48
C ASN A 23 -18.44 8.22 1.75
N VAL A 24 -18.41 6.98 1.24
CA VAL A 24 -17.20 6.16 1.29
C VAL A 24 -16.25 6.65 0.19
N ARG A 25 -15.58 7.76 0.47
CA ARG A 25 -14.48 8.26 -0.36
C ARG A 25 -13.32 7.28 -0.21
N ALA A 26 -13.16 6.38 -1.17
CA ALA A 26 -11.95 5.57 -1.25
C ALA A 26 -10.74 6.51 -1.28
N LYS A 27 -9.83 6.39 -0.30
CA LYS A 27 -8.58 7.14 -0.31
C LYS A 27 -7.84 6.75 -1.58
N ARG A 28 -7.55 7.71 -2.46
CA ARG A 28 -6.70 7.44 -3.62
C ARG A 28 -5.31 7.04 -3.13
N PRO A 29 -4.64 6.09 -3.79
CA PRO A 29 -3.27 5.75 -3.44
C PRO A 29 -2.36 6.94 -3.73
N ASP A 30 -1.44 7.19 -2.81
CA ASP A 30 -0.48 8.29 -2.87
C ASP A 30 0.69 7.95 -3.83
N VAL A 31 0.98 6.66 -3.99
CA VAL A 31 2.04 6.10 -4.84
C VAL A 31 1.54 4.80 -5.47
N LEU A 32 1.87 4.56 -6.75
CA LEU A 32 1.71 3.25 -7.38
C LEU A 32 3.05 2.54 -7.44
N ILE A 33 3.07 1.27 -7.06
CA ILE A 33 4.25 0.43 -7.06
C ILE A 33 3.97 -0.78 -7.94
N SER A 34 4.86 -1.07 -8.88
CA SER A 34 4.75 -2.18 -9.83
C SER A 34 6.12 -2.81 -10.09
N PHE A 35 6.12 -4.01 -10.68
CA PHE A 35 7.34 -4.72 -11.10
C PHE A 35 8.42 -4.80 -10.01
N ILE A 36 8.04 -5.22 -8.80
CA ILE A 36 8.99 -5.45 -7.70
C ILE A 36 9.82 -6.69 -8.04
N GLU A 37 11.13 -6.51 -8.19
CA GLU A 37 12.09 -7.58 -8.37
C GLU A 37 13.08 -7.59 -7.20
N ALA A 38 13.32 -8.77 -6.62
CA ALA A 38 14.34 -8.98 -5.61
C ALA A 38 15.34 -10.03 -6.10
N LYS A 39 16.64 -9.73 -5.98
CA LYS A 39 17.74 -10.63 -6.37
C LYS A 39 18.72 -10.80 -5.21
N PRO A 40 19.12 -12.04 -4.87
CA PRO A 40 20.16 -12.26 -3.88
C PRO A 40 21.49 -11.74 -4.42
N MET A 41 22.24 -11.00 -3.61
CA MET A 41 23.58 -10.50 -3.94
C MET A 41 24.67 -11.33 -3.28
N VAL A 42 24.61 -11.44 -1.95
CA VAL A 42 25.65 -12.04 -1.12
C VAL A 42 25.00 -12.78 0.04
N THR A 43 25.55 -13.93 0.41
CA THR A 43 25.26 -14.61 1.67
C THR A 43 26.44 -14.40 2.59
N ASP A 44 26.21 -13.90 3.80
CA ASP A 44 27.26 -13.74 4.80
C ASP A 44 27.60 -15.06 5.50
N TRP A 45 28.70 -15.07 6.26
CA TRP A 45 29.18 -16.21 7.06
C TRP A 45 28.22 -16.62 8.18
N THR A 46 27.26 -15.77 8.56
CA THR A 46 26.19 -16.08 9.51
C THR A 46 24.92 -16.61 8.84
N GLY A 47 24.91 -16.74 7.51
CA GLY A 47 23.77 -17.25 6.75
C GLY A 47 22.75 -16.17 6.34
N ASN A 48 22.96 -14.90 6.69
CA ASN A 48 22.07 -13.83 6.25
C ASN A 48 22.30 -13.55 4.77
N ARG A 49 21.23 -13.16 4.09
CA ARG A 49 21.25 -12.87 2.66
C ARG A 49 20.98 -11.39 2.43
N ILE A 50 21.84 -10.77 1.64
CA ILE A 50 21.63 -9.42 1.15
C ILE A 50 20.84 -9.52 -0.15
N PHE A 51 19.72 -8.80 -0.23
CA PHE A 51 18.92 -8.70 -1.45
C PHE A 51 19.06 -7.31 -2.05
N ALA A 52 19.31 -7.25 -3.36
CA ALA A 52 19.03 -6.07 -4.16
C ALA A 52 17.56 -6.09 -4.55
N VAL A 53 16.86 -5.00 -4.30
CA VAL A 53 15.47 -4.83 -4.69
C VAL A 53 15.36 -3.64 -5.61
N LYS A 54 14.57 -3.80 -6.66
CA LYS A 54 14.13 -2.69 -7.50
C LYS A 54 12.62 -2.75 -7.67
N ALA A 55 12.00 -1.59 -7.76
CA ALA A 55 10.58 -1.46 -8.01
C ALA A 55 10.35 -0.27 -8.95
N ARG A 56 9.32 -0.38 -9.78
CA ARG A 56 8.85 0.76 -10.57
C ARG A 56 7.79 1.51 -9.78
N VAL A 57 8.00 2.81 -9.65
CA VAL A 57 7.27 3.67 -8.73
C VAL A 57 6.72 4.85 -9.51
N GLN A 58 5.42 5.10 -9.38
CA GLN A 58 4.79 6.30 -9.90
C GLN A 58 4.26 7.15 -8.75
N ASN A 59 4.65 8.42 -8.73
CA ASN A 59 4.14 9.36 -7.73
C ASN A 59 2.76 9.89 -8.17
N LEU A 60 1.76 9.75 -7.30
CA LEU A 60 0.42 10.31 -7.53
C LEU A 60 0.13 11.52 -6.63
N GLU A 61 1.08 11.91 -5.79
CA GLU A 61 1.02 13.12 -4.97
C GLU A 61 1.85 14.26 -5.56
N ARG A 62 1.56 15.48 -5.11
CA ARG A 62 2.32 16.67 -5.52
C ARG A 62 3.70 16.75 -4.87
N ASP A 63 3.90 16.01 -3.78
CA ASP A 63 5.12 16.05 -3.01
C ASP A 63 6.21 15.21 -3.67
N GLY A 64 7.40 15.78 -3.81
CA GLY A 64 8.44 15.22 -4.66
C GLY A 64 9.27 14.09 -4.06
N LYS A 65 9.08 13.74 -2.77
CA LYS A 65 9.89 12.69 -2.10
C LYS A 65 9.05 11.45 -1.84
N VAL A 66 9.43 10.34 -2.44
CA VAL A 66 8.78 9.03 -2.24
C VAL A 66 9.72 8.14 -1.43
N THR A 67 9.18 7.52 -0.38
CA THR A 67 9.84 6.50 0.42
C THR A 67 8.94 5.27 0.51
N ILE A 68 9.48 4.12 0.14
CA ILE A 68 8.81 2.83 0.15
C ILE A 68 9.56 1.91 1.08
N ILE A 69 8.82 1.21 1.93
CA ILE A 69 9.34 0.20 2.84
C ILE A 69 8.78 -1.14 2.39
N LEU A 70 9.68 -2.06 2.00
CA LEU A 70 9.34 -3.41 1.60
C LEU A 70 9.78 -4.36 2.70
N GLN A 71 8.83 -5.09 3.28
CA GLN A 71 9.09 -6.09 4.32
C GLN A 71 9.22 -7.47 3.67
N ALA A 72 10.29 -8.18 4.00
CA ALA A 72 10.46 -9.59 3.70
C ALA A 72 9.81 -10.40 4.83
N LEU A 73 8.89 -11.28 4.47
CA LEU A 73 8.19 -12.16 5.40
C LEU A 73 8.65 -13.61 5.19
N ASP A 74 8.72 -14.38 6.27
CA ASP A 74 8.91 -15.82 6.18
C ASP A 74 7.60 -16.56 5.82
N GLY A 75 7.65 -17.90 5.80
CA GLY A 75 6.48 -18.73 5.50
C GLY A 75 5.36 -18.67 6.55
N GLU A 76 5.65 -18.16 7.75
CA GLU A 76 4.70 -18.00 8.86
C GLU A 76 4.17 -16.55 8.96
N GLY A 77 4.74 -15.63 8.18
CA GLY A 77 4.36 -14.22 8.11
C GLY A 77 5.15 -13.31 9.05
N PHE A 78 6.24 -13.79 9.65
CA PHE A 78 7.13 -12.95 10.48
C PHE A 78 8.07 -12.11 9.62
N GLU A 79 8.31 -10.86 10.04
CA GLU A 79 9.28 -9.99 9.39
C GLU A 79 10.70 -10.51 9.62
N ILE A 80 11.37 -10.86 8.53
CA ILE A 80 12.75 -11.33 8.51
C ILE A 80 13.71 -10.33 7.85
N GLY A 81 13.20 -9.18 7.41
CA GLY A 81 14.03 -8.12 6.87
C GLY A 81 13.20 -6.98 6.30
N THR A 82 13.85 -5.83 6.15
CA THR A 82 13.23 -4.65 5.55
C THR A 82 14.20 -4.01 4.56
N VAL A 83 13.65 -3.58 3.41
CA VAL A 83 14.36 -2.81 2.39
C VAL A 83 13.64 -1.49 2.21
N THR A 84 14.39 -0.39 2.31
CA THR A 84 13.87 0.95 2.03
C THR A 84 14.31 1.40 0.66
N LEU A 85 13.34 1.74 -0.19
CA LEU A 85 13.58 2.41 -1.47
C LEU A 85 13.19 3.88 -1.29
N SER A 86 14.01 4.81 -1.75
CA SER A 86 13.68 6.23 -1.68
C SER A 86 14.21 6.98 -2.88
N GLY A 87 13.45 7.98 -3.31
CA GLY A 87 13.84 8.81 -4.43
C GLY A 87 12.96 10.04 -4.55
N TYR A 88 13.43 10.98 -5.37
CA TYR A 88 12.64 12.13 -5.76
C TYR A 88 11.93 11.83 -7.09
N LEU A 89 10.61 12.01 -7.10
CA LEU A 89 9.72 11.81 -8.24
C LEU A 89 8.72 12.98 -8.31
N GLU A 90 8.63 13.64 -9.47
CA GLU A 90 7.61 14.65 -9.72
C GLU A 90 6.21 14.03 -9.84
N PHE A 91 5.16 14.86 -9.74
CA PHE A 91 3.78 14.39 -9.88
C PHE A 91 3.55 13.71 -11.24
N GLY A 92 3.10 12.46 -11.20
CA GLY A 92 2.87 11.63 -12.38
C GLY A 92 4.13 10.97 -12.96
N GLU A 93 5.33 11.33 -12.47
CA GLU A 93 6.59 10.71 -12.89
C GLU A 93 6.62 9.25 -12.48
N GLU A 94 7.09 8.41 -13.40
CA GLU A 94 7.34 6.99 -13.17
C GLU A 94 8.85 6.72 -13.26
N LYS A 95 9.40 6.11 -12.22
CA LYS A 95 10.84 5.88 -12.09
C LYS A 95 11.13 4.54 -11.44
N GLU A 96 12.24 3.92 -11.85
CA GLU A 96 12.76 2.76 -11.14
C GLU A 96 13.54 3.22 -9.91
N LEU A 97 13.12 2.75 -8.73
CA LEU A 97 13.86 2.92 -7.49
C LEU A 97 14.51 1.59 -7.13
N SER A 98 15.78 1.64 -6.72
CA SER A 98 16.55 0.48 -6.29
C SER A 98 17.18 0.72 -4.92
N GLY A 99 17.41 -0.37 -4.21
CA GLY A 99 17.99 -0.36 -2.88
C GLY A 99 18.41 -1.77 -2.49
N SER A 100 19.05 -1.89 -1.34
CA SER A 100 19.44 -3.18 -0.78
C SER A 100 19.12 -3.25 0.70
N GLY A 101 18.91 -4.47 1.18
CA GLY A 101 18.66 -4.71 2.59
C GLY A 101 19.04 -6.13 2.98
N TYR A 102 19.24 -6.29 4.29
CA TYR A 102 19.51 -7.58 4.89
C TYR A 102 18.20 -8.30 5.16
N VAL A 103 18.17 -9.57 4.78
CA VAL A 103 17.17 -10.52 5.20
C VAL A 103 17.89 -11.54 6.08
N PHE A 104 17.45 -11.62 7.32
CA PHE A 104 17.97 -12.55 8.31
C PHE A 104 17.56 -13.96 7.91
N GLY A 105 18.54 -14.86 7.84
CA GLY A 105 18.26 -16.28 7.64
C GLY A 105 17.76 -16.86 8.96
N SER A 106 16.55 -17.40 8.97
CA SER A 106 16.07 -18.29 10.03
C SER A 106 16.69 -19.68 9.92
#